data_AF-A0A178M8X7-F1
#
_entry.id   AF-A0A178M8X7-F1
#
_cell.length_a   1.000
_cell.length_b   1.000
_cell.length_c   1.000
_cell.angle_alpha   90.00
_cell.angle_beta   90.00
_cell.angle_gamma   90.00
#
_symmetry.space_group_name_H-M   'P 1'
#
loop_
_entity.id
_entity.type
_entity.pdbx_description
1 polymer ?
#
loop_
_entity_poly.entity_id
_entity_poly.type
_entity_poly.pdbx_seq_one_letter_code
_entity_poly.pdbx_strand_id
1 'polypeptide(L)'
;MSETESSPPPSPAPRFNRDTLLLIGALALLALGVALTFIFSPGTNDVANPVPTATSERPPTQVGPYPVQTSPAPAGGVATVGPAYPATQPTVDLAQTQTSVVLELTALAATVQAETTLTATAATAAPAYPVPEGTPPSQPTVAPTATVPPPPTSPPPTIAVPRPTSPPPPTPTTSDLVIDDSPTVPPPPTATPLPTATPAPTPIPALVLRGSTRWATGQSPIVLNRDVQIPPGSELIIEPGVEVRLAPGVSIYVDGGRMIALGQPNQPVRFVGATGARWSGIFGRPGGFIALEHTEIRGGGLGGTVLVSEEGGLVVRFSRITDNGGGVLVVDSRLEMTYSEIAGNDVPFGAALDAAYSRGNFVTLTGNRIGGNVLSAGAPMVRLANQNARDTLNLAIEGNLFRGGSANLQLTTNGTLQGTIVCNALIGDNLGLSLRSETVQVNPEGTFPMPLRVEQNFIEGHTPVIRPTYLTFGIGRGAASEIALDMRNNWWGHASGPYEPDANPQGIGEAVGSNITFAPWLTAPPACAPSR
;
A
#
# COMPACT_ATOMS: atom_id res chain seq x y z
N MET A 1 52.96 30.57 68.36
CA MET A 1 51.79 29.94 68.99
C MET A 1 50.80 29.67 67.89
N SER A 2 50.19 28.48 67.87
CA SER A 2 49.45 27.98 66.71
C SER A 2 48.07 28.61 66.61
N GLU A 3 47.71 29.11 65.43
CA GLU A 3 46.31 29.29 65.04
C GLU A 3 45.79 27.99 64.43
N THR A 4 44.55 27.63 64.79
CA THR A 4 43.91 26.36 64.43
C THR A 4 42.94 26.60 63.27
N GLU A 5 43.30 26.19 62.06
CA GLU A 5 42.39 26.23 60.92
C GLU A 5 41.57 24.92 60.84
N SER A 6 40.25 25.06 60.68
CA SER A 6 39.29 23.97 60.80
C SER A 6 39.12 23.17 59.50
N SER A 7 39.14 21.84 59.59
CA SER A 7 38.83 20.96 58.46
C SER A 7 37.42 21.18 57.90
N PRO A 8 37.21 21.14 56.56
CA PRO A 8 35.89 21.24 55.96
C PRO A 8 35.05 19.96 56.16
N PRO A 9 33.71 20.06 56.15
CA PRO A 9 32.82 18.90 56.32
C PRO A 9 32.79 17.99 55.07
N PRO A 10 32.45 16.71 55.20
CA PRO A 10 32.40 15.77 54.09
C PRO A 10 31.25 16.06 53.11
N SER A 11 31.53 15.98 51.82
CA SER A 11 30.54 16.17 50.74
C SER A 11 29.39 15.14 50.81
N PRO A 12 28.14 15.53 50.52
CA PRO A 12 27.02 14.61 50.52
C PRO A 12 27.11 13.61 49.35
N ALA A 13 26.82 12.34 49.63
CA ALA A 13 26.78 11.29 48.61
C ALA A 13 25.66 11.55 47.58
N PRO A 14 25.90 11.28 46.27
CA PRO A 14 24.93 11.57 45.22
C PRO A 14 23.68 10.71 45.36
N ARG A 15 22.53 11.35 45.60
CA ARG A 15 21.22 10.70 45.55
C ARG A 15 20.74 10.70 44.09
N PHE A 16 20.86 9.56 43.42
CA PHE A 16 20.30 9.38 42.08
C PHE A 16 18.77 9.47 42.13
N ASN A 17 18.19 10.34 41.29
CA ASN A 17 16.74 10.44 41.15
C ASN A 17 16.20 9.21 40.39
N ARG A 18 14.91 8.92 40.55
CA ARG A 18 14.19 7.80 39.90
C ARG A 18 14.42 7.78 38.39
N ASP A 19 14.42 8.95 37.75
CA ASP A 19 14.60 9.09 36.30
C ASP A 19 16.03 8.74 35.87
N THR A 20 17.03 9.03 36.71
CA THR A 20 18.42 8.63 36.47
C THR A 20 18.59 7.11 36.58
N LEU A 21 17.91 6.47 37.54
CA LEU A 21 17.91 5.01 37.69
C LEU A 21 17.19 4.33 36.52
N LEU A 22 16.10 4.90 36.01
CA LEU A 22 15.42 4.42 34.80
C LEU A 22 16.31 4.54 33.56
N LEU A 23 17.03 5.66 33.39
CA LEU A 23 17.97 5.85 32.28
C LEU A 23 19.15 4.86 32.33
N ILE A 24 19.71 4.62 33.51
CA ILE A 24 20.77 3.61 33.72
C ILE A 24 20.24 2.20 33.41
N GLY A 25 19.02 1.87 33.84
CA GLY A 25 18.38 0.59 33.52
C GLY A 25 18.12 0.40 32.02
N ALA A 26 17.69 1.44 31.31
CA ALA A 26 17.48 1.41 29.86
C ALA A 26 18.82 1.22 29.11
N LEU A 27 19.89 1.90 29.53
CA LEU A 27 21.23 1.73 28.95
C LEU A 27 21.80 0.32 29.20
N ALA A 28 21.55 -0.26 30.38
CA ALA A 28 21.95 -1.64 30.68
C ALA A 28 21.21 -2.67 29.81
N LEU A 29 19.90 -2.48 29.58
CA LEU A 29 19.10 -3.31 28.68
C LEU A 29 19.55 -3.18 27.22
N LEU A 30 19.87 -1.97 26.76
CA LEU A 30 20.42 -1.73 25.43
C LEU A 30 21.76 -2.47 25.24
N ALA A 31 22.68 -2.34 26.21
CA ALA A 31 23.97 -3.01 26.19
C ALA A 31 23.83 -4.56 26.20
N LEU A 32 22.88 -5.09 26.97
CA LEU A 32 22.56 -6.52 26.96
C LEU A 32 22.01 -6.99 25.61
N GLY A 33 21.11 -6.21 25.00
CA GLY A 33 20.58 -6.48 23.66
C GLY A 33 21.69 -6.54 22.59
N VAL A 34 22.62 -5.58 22.62
CA VAL A 34 23.79 -5.59 21.72
C VAL A 34 24.69 -6.80 21.99
N ALA A 35 24.99 -7.12 23.25
CA ALA A 35 25.79 -8.31 23.60
C ALA A 35 25.16 -9.62 23.09
N LEU A 36 23.84 -9.75 23.16
CA LEU A 36 23.11 -10.93 22.65
C LEU A 36 23.25 -11.11 21.14
N THR A 37 23.36 -10.02 20.34
CA THR A 37 23.58 -10.14 18.89
C THR A 37 24.95 -10.74 18.52
N PHE A 38 25.97 -10.55 19.37
CA PHE A 38 27.28 -11.18 19.19
C PHE A 38 27.29 -12.65 19.65
N ILE A 39 26.47 -13.02 20.63
CA ILE A 39 26.38 -14.40 21.16
C ILE A 39 25.55 -15.31 20.23
N PHE A 40 24.52 -14.76 19.57
CA PHE A 40 23.60 -15.51 18.70
C PHE A 40 23.82 -15.29 17.19
N SER A 41 25.02 -14.84 16.79
CA SER A 41 25.41 -14.88 15.37
C SER A 41 25.67 -16.33 14.92
N PRO A 42 25.04 -16.84 13.85
CA PRO A 42 25.27 -18.20 13.38
C PRO A 42 26.67 -18.31 12.76
N GLY A 43 27.58 -18.99 13.46
CA GLY A 43 28.97 -19.15 13.05
C GLY A 43 29.14 -20.01 11.80
N THR A 44 29.99 -19.56 10.89
CA THR A 44 30.58 -20.38 9.82
C THR A 44 31.50 -21.42 10.43
N ASN A 45 31.18 -22.71 10.25
CA ASN A 45 32.06 -23.81 10.64
C ASN A 45 33.19 -23.97 9.61
N ASP A 46 34.39 -23.49 9.95
CA ASP A 46 35.61 -23.83 9.21
C ASP A 46 35.96 -25.31 9.41
N VAL A 47 35.59 -26.14 8.43
CA VAL A 47 36.12 -27.50 8.30
C VAL A 47 37.31 -27.46 7.34
N ALA A 48 38.51 -27.42 7.90
CA ALA A 48 39.73 -27.60 7.13
C ALA A 48 39.77 -29.00 6.50
N ASN A 49 39.93 -29.05 5.17
CA ASN A 49 40.27 -30.28 4.45
C ASN A 49 41.42 -29.98 3.46
N PRO A 50 42.40 -30.90 3.32
CA PRO A 50 43.66 -30.61 2.65
C PRO A 50 43.60 -30.65 1.12
N VAL A 51 44.48 -29.86 0.50
CA VAL A 51 44.68 -29.77 -0.96
C VAL A 51 45.29 -31.05 -1.54
N PRO A 52 44.78 -31.56 -2.67
CA PRO A 52 45.54 -32.35 -3.62
C PRO A 52 45.85 -31.53 -4.89
N THR A 53 47.13 -31.37 -5.19
CA THR A 53 47.64 -30.70 -6.39
C THR A 53 47.44 -31.56 -7.63
N ALA A 54 46.83 -31.02 -8.70
CA ALA A 54 46.85 -31.65 -10.03
C ALA A 54 46.84 -30.60 -11.15
N THR A 55 47.93 -30.54 -11.90
CA THR A 55 48.12 -29.71 -13.10
C THR A 55 47.47 -30.37 -14.32
N SER A 56 46.76 -29.62 -15.19
CA SER A 56 46.93 -29.70 -16.66
C SER A 56 46.09 -28.68 -17.43
N GLU A 57 46.54 -28.37 -18.65
CA GLU A 57 46.11 -27.35 -19.61
C GLU A 57 44.64 -27.38 -20.09
N ARG A 58 44.21 -26.22 -20.59
CA ARG A 58 42.94 -25.96 -21.28
C ARG A 58 43.15 -25.85 -22.81
N PRO A 59 42.45 -26.63 -23.64
CA PRO A 59 42.18 -26.31 -25.04
C PRO A 59 40.83 -25.57 -25.22
N PRO A 60 40.63 -24.79 -26.31
CA PRO A 60 39.39 -24.05 -26.56
C PRO A 60 38.31 -24.90 -27.25
N THR A 61 37.03 -24.62 -26.96
CA THR A 61 35.88 -25.28 -27.61
C THR A 61 35.42 -24.49 -28.83
N GLN A 62 35.21 -25.18 -29.96
CA GLN A 62 34.80 -24.62 -31.25
C GLN A 62 33.28 -24.78 -31.47
N VAL A 63 32.69 -23.86 -32.24
CA VAL A 63 31.24 -23.81 -32.55
C VAL A 63 30.87 -24.79 -33.69
N GLY A 64 29.72 -25.46 -33.59
CA GLY A 64 29.11 -26.29 -34.64
C GLY A 64 27.57 -26.33 -34.56
N PRO A 65 26.83 -26.32 -35.68
CA PRO A 65 25.37 -26.07 -35.69
C PRO A 65 24.47 -27.31 -35.66
N TYR A 66 23.19 -27.09 -35.36
CA TYR A 66 22.12 -28.09 -35.24
C TYR A 66 21.62 -28.66 -36.59
N PRO A 67 21.21 -29.94 -36.67
CA PRO A 67 20.56 -30.53 -37.84
C PRO A 67 19.02 -30.43 -37.83
N VAL A 68 18.44 -30.31 -39.02
CA VAL A 68 16.99 -30.36 -39.30
C VAL A 68 16.58 -31.79 -39.67
N GLN A 69 15.38 -32.24 -39.26
CA GLN A 69 14.77 -33.48 -39.76
C GLN A 69 13.50 -33.21 -40.59
N THR A 70 13.37 -33.92 -41.70
CA THR A 70 12.21 -33.91 -42.60
C THR A 70 11.69 -35.34 -42.78
N SER A 71 10.40 -35.57 -42.59
CA SER A 71 9.74 -36.88 -42.82
C SER A 71 9.21 -37.03 -44.25
N PRO A 72 9.22 -38.25 -44.83
CA PRO A 72 8.40 -38.62 -45.97
C PRO A 72 7.26 -39.59 -45.60
N ALA A 73 6.23 -39.61 -46.45
CA ALA A 73 5.15 -40.61 -46.54
C ALA A 73 5.07 -41.07 -48.04
N PRO A 74 4.14 -41.94 -48.53
CA PRO A 74 2.94 -42.53 -47.92
C PRO A 74 2.62 -44.00 -48.33
N ALA A 75 1.33 -44.38 -48.25
CA ALA A 75 0.62 -45.62 -48.67
C ALA A 75 0.61 -46.81 -47.66
N GLY A 76 -0.48 -47.53 -47.36
CA GLY A 76 -1.92 -47.45 -47.72
C GLY A 76 -2.53 -48.86 -47.95
N GLY A 77 -3.78 -49.24 -47.62
CA GLY A 77 -4.94 -48.58 -46.97
C GLY A 77 -6.19 -49.51 -47.02
N VAL A 78 -7.41 -49.00 -46.68
CA VAL A 78 -8.77 -49.65 -46.87
C VAL A 78 -9.11 -50.85 -45.94
N ALA A 79 -10.34 -51.15 -45.47
CA ALA A 79 -11.53 -50.38 -45.00
C ALA A 79 -12.62 -51.33 -44.39
N THR A 80 -13.39 -50.89 -43.36
CA THR A 80 -14.78 -51.33 -42.95
C THR A 80 -15.02 -52.83 -42.57
N VAL A 81 -15.98 -53.29 -41.72
CA VAL A 81 -17.34 -52.89 -41.25
C VAL A 81 -17.57 -53.38 -39.79
N GLY A 82 -18.51 -52.82 -38.99
CA GLY A 82 -18.93 -53.32 -37.64
C GLY A 82 -20.03 -54.43 -37.68
N PRO A 83 -20.94 -54.59 -36.67
CA PRO A 83 -21.09 -53.94 -35.35
C PRO A 83 -21.36 -54.90 -34.13
N ALA A 84 -21.29 -54.42 -32.87
CA ALA A 84 -22.07 -54.92 -31.69
C ALA A 84 -21.79 -54.13 -30.38
N TYR A 85 -22.80 -54.02 -29.50
CA TYR A 85 -22.75 -53.61 -28.08
C TYR A 85 -23.10 -54.84 -27.20
N PRO A 86 -22.81 -54.95 -25.86
CA PRO A 86 -23.04 -53.87 -24.86
C PRO A 86 -22.12 -53.75 -23.60
N ALA A 87 -22.31 -52.63 -22.90
CA ALA A 87 -22.17 -52.37 -21.45
C ALA A 87 -20.85 -52.60 -20.68
N THR A 88 -20.24 -51.51 -20.17
CA THR A 88 -19.85 -51.30 -18.75
C THR A 88 -19.30 -49.87 -18.51
N GLN A 89 -19.57 -49.29 -17.32
CA GLN A 89 -18.90 -48.09 -16.75
C GLN A 89 -17.68 -48.54 -15.89
N PRO A 90 -16.79 -47.66 -15.35
CA PRO A 90 -16.78 -46.18 -15.24
C PRO A 90 -15.52 -45.56 -15.95
N THR A 91 -15.08 -44.29 -15.88
CA THR A 91 -15.10 -43.24 -14.83
C THR A 91 -14.77 -41.90 -15.51
N VAL A 92 -15.32 -40.77 -15.07
CA VAL A 92 -14.92 -39.43 -15.57
C VAL A 92 -14.07 -38.72 -14.52
N ASP A 93 -12.89 -38.27 -14.93
CA ASP A 93 -11.97 -37.47 -14.12
C ASP A 93 -12.50 -36.04 -13.97
N LEU A 94 -12.67 -35.57 -12.73
CA LEU A 94 -13.22 -34.24 -12.41
C LEU A 94 -12.20 -33.09 -12.52
N ALA A 95 -10.94 -33.37 -12.89
CA ALA A 95 -9.88 -32.35 -12.90
C ALA A 95 -9.90 -31.37 -14.09
N GLN A 96 -10.73 -31.58 -15.13
CA GLN A 96 -10.64 -30.82 -16.39
C GLN A 96 -11.82 -29.88 -16.74
N THR A 97 -12.86 -29.78 -15.89
CA THR A 97 -14.05 -28.96 -16.17
C THR A 97 -14.15 -27.64 -15.40
N GLN A 98 -13.16 -27.30 -14.55
CA GLN A 98 -13.16 -26.07 -13.75
C GLN A 98 -12.37 -24.90 -14.37
N THR A 99 -11.54 -25.14 -15.39
CA THR A 99 -10.76 -24.09 -16.07
C THR A 99 -11.54 -23.41 -17.20
N SER A 100 -12.54 -24.10 -17.78
CA SER A 100 -13.23 -23.69 -19.01
C SER A 100 -14.18 -22.50 -18.82
N VAL A 101 -14.86 -22.42 -17.67
CA VAL A 101 -15.89 -21.41 -17.41
C VAL A 101 -15.31 -20.00 -17.22
N VAL A 102 -14.03 -19.89 -16.83
CA VAL A 102 -13.34 -18.62 -16.66
C VAL A 102 -12.82 -18.05 -17.99
N LEU A 103 -12.55 -18.90 -18.99
CA LEU A 103 -12.07 -18.45 -20.31
C LEU A 103 -13.19 -17.95 -21.25
N GLU A 104 -14.42 -18.47 -21.16
CA GLU A 104 -15.49 -18.01 -22.07
C GLU A 104 -16.04 -16.61 -21.71
N LEU A 105 -15.98 -16.18 -20.45
CA LEU A 105 -16.35 -14.81 -20.08
C LEU A 105 -15.37 -13.74 -20.60
N THR A 106 -14.08 -14.08 -20.74
CA THR A 106 -13.09 -13.17 -21.33
C THR A 106 -13.26 -12.98 -22.84
N ALA A 107 -13.85 -13.96 -23.55
CA ALA A 107 -14.08 -13.85 -24.99
C ALA A 107 -15.28 -12.94 -25.34
N LEU A 108 -16.34 -12.96 -24.53
CA LEU A 108 -17.56 -12.19 -24.81
C LEU A 108 -17.42 -10.68 -24.52
N ALA A 109 -16.50 -10.28 -23.63
CA ALA A 109 -16.19 -8.87 -23.40
C ALA A 109 -15.40 -8.25 -24.57
N ALA A 110 -14.62 -9.04 -25.31
CA ALA A 110 -13.78 -8.57 -26.41
C ALA A 110 -14.57 -8.29 -27.70
N THR A 111 -15.70 -8.96 -27.93
CA THR A 111 -16.52 -8.76 -29.15
C THR A 111 -17.40 -7.51 -29.11
N VAL A 112 -17.73 -6.99 -27.92
CA VAL A 112 -18.58 -5.79 -27.77
C VAL A 112 -17.83 -4.47 -28.08
N GLN A 113 -16.49 -4.48 -28.05
CA GLN A 113 -15.69 -3.30 -28.43
C GLN A 113 -15.40 -3.19 -29.94
N ALA A 114 -15.85 -4.13 -30.77
CA ALA A 114 -15.52 -4.20 -32.20
C ALA A 114 -16.51 -3.47 -33.14
N GLU A 115 -17.69 -3.04 -32.67
CA GLU A 115 -18.77 -2.54 -33.55
C GLU A 115 -18.99 -1.00 -33.55
N THR A 116 -18.19 -0.21 -32.83
CA THR A 116 -18.45 1.25 -32.67
C THR A 116 -17.47 2.21 -33.38
N THR A 117 -16.55 1.72 -34.24
CA THR A 117 -15.70 2.59 -35.07
C THR A 117 -15.68 2.18 -36.54
N LEU A 118 -16.60 2.73 -37.32
CA LEU A 118 -16.55 2.75 -38.78
C LEU A 118 -16.76 4.18 -39.31
N THR A 119 -15.99 4.53 -40.34
CA THR A 119 -15.83 5.87 -40.96
C THR A 119 -15.07 6.89 -40.08
N ALA A 120 -14.14 7.72 -40.59
CA ALA A 120 -13.87 8.08 -41.99
C ALA A 120 -12.39 7.95 -42.43
N THR A 121 -12.17 8.04 -43.74
CA THR A 121 -10.94 7.70 -44.48
C THR A 121 -9.86 8.80 -44.50
N ALA A 122 -8.62 8.40 -44.80
CA ALA A 122 -7.43 9.26 -44.78
C ALA A 122 -7.20 10.11 -46.06
N ALA A 123 -6.40 11.18 -45.93
CA ALA A 123 -5.58 11.72 -47.02
C ALA A 123 -4.30 12.40 -46.49
N THR A 124 -3.18 12.08 -47.13
CA THR A 124 -1.79 12.53 -46.92
C THR A 124 -1.54 14.03 -47.12
N ALA A 125 -0.60 14.61 -46.38
CA ALA A 125 0.72 15.09 -46.89
C ALA A 125 1.40 16.09 -45.92
N ALA A 126 2.73 15.97 -45.77
CA ALA A 126 3.56 16.99 -45.14
C ALA A 126 4.10 17.98 -46.20
N PRO A 127 4.35 19.23 -45.80
CA PRO A 127 5.56 19.92 -46.25
C PRO A 127 6.32 20.62 -45.12
N ALA A 128 7.54 21.06 -45.44
CA ALA A 128 8.51 21.63 -44.50
C ALA A 128 8.25 23.10 -44.10
N TYR A 129 8.94 23.54 -43.04
CA TYR A 129 8.94 24.90 -42.50
C TYR A 129 9.24 26.00 -43.51
N PRO A 130 8.70 27.21 -43.24
CA PRO A 130 9.57 28.38 -43.14
C PRO A 130 9.33 29.18 -41.84
N VAL A 131 10.41 29.74 -41.29
CA VAL A 131 10.35 30.83 -40.30
C VAL A 131 10.16 32.14 -41.06
N PRO A 132 9.24 33.01 -40.62
CA PRO A 132 9.64 34.41 -40.49
C PRO A 132 9.19 35.08 -39.19
N GLU A 133 10.10 35.93 -38.73
CA GLU A 133 10.03 37.02 -37.77
C GLU A 133 8.69 37.81 -37.76
N GLY A 134 8.14 38.05 -36.56
CA GLY A 134 6.94 38.86 -36.36
C GLY A 134 6.63 39.10 -34.88
N THR A 135 6.46 40.37 -34.50
CA THR A 135 6.12 40.80 -33.13
C THR A 135 4.81 40.20 -32.60
N PRO A 136 4.71 39.89 -31.29
CA PRO A 136 3.52 39.25 -30.72
C PRO A 136 2.29 40.18 -30.76
N PRO A 137 1.07 39.63 -30.97
CA PRO A 137 -0.16 40.42 -30.95
C PRO A 137 -0.50 40.94 -29.55
N SER A 138 -1.17 42.09 -29.49
CA SER A 138 -1.56 42.74 -28.25
C SER A 138 -2.61 41.93 -27.46
N GLN A 139 -2.40 41.87 -26.14
CA GLN A 139 -3.29 41.21 -25.19
C GLN A 139 -4.66 41.91 -25.14
N PRO A 140 -5.79 41.18 -25.08
CA PRO A 140 -7.11 41.80 -24.99
C PRO A 140 -7.27 42.54 -23.65
N THR A 141 -7.49 43.84 -23.71
CA THR A 141 -7.75 44.68 -22.53
C THR A 141 -9.16 44.43 -22.02
N VAL A 142 -9.28 43.73 -20.90
CA VAL A 142 -10.56 43.62 -20.16
C VAL A 142 -10.75 44.90 -19.35
N ALA A 143 -11.79 45.67 -19.66
CA ALA A 143 -12.17 46.82 -18.87
C ALA A 143 -12.65 46.38 -17.47
N PRO A 144 -12.30 47.09 -16.38
CA PRO A 144 -12.69 46.69 -15.03
C PRO A 144 -14.19 46.85 -14.82
N THR A 145 -14.91 45.73 -14.75
CA THR A 145 -16.31 45.70 -14.30
C THR A 145 -16.39 46.16 -12.85
N ALA A 146 -17.27 47.14 -12.57
CA ALA A 146 -17.46 47.69 -11.24
C ALA A 146 -17.87 46.60 -10.22
N THR A 147 -17.12 46.51 -9.13
CA THR A 147 -17.40 45.56 -8.04
C THR A 147 -18.66 45.97 -7.29
N VAL A 148 -19.73 45.19 -7.43
CA VAL A 148 -20.91 45.34 -6.57
C VAL A 148 -20.53 44.87 -5.15
N PRO A 149 -20.67 45.70 -4.10
CA PRO A 149 -20.37 45.27 -2.74
C PRO A 149 -21.39 44.20 -2.28
N PRO A 150 -20.96 43.19 -1.51
CA PRO A 150 -21.89 42.21 -0.95
C PRO A 150 -22.86 42.87 0.03
N PRO A 151 -24.10 42.34 0.17
CA PRO A 151 -25.05 42.84 1.16
C PRO A 151 -24.49 42.69 2.58
N PRO A 152 -24.89 43.56 3.54
CA PRO A 152 -24.36 43.53 4.89
C PRO A 152 -24.65 42.19 5.56
N THR A 153 -23.59 41.54 6.03
CA THR A 153 -23.70 40.31 6.83
C THR A 153 -24.36 40.62 8.16
N SER A 154 -25.48 39.94 8.44
CA SER A 154 -26.06 39.88 9.78
C SER A 154 -25.02 39.32 10.77
N PRO A 155 -24.85 39.91 11.97
CA PRO A 155 -23.90 39.38 12.94
C PRO A 155 -24.31 37.96 13.38
N PRO A 156 -23.34 37.09 13.71
CA PRO A 156 -23.65 35.75 14.20
C PRO A 156 -24.43 35.82 15.52
N PRO A 157 -25.29 34.83 15.81
CA PRO A 157 -26.00 34.78 17.09
C PRO A 157 -24.99 34.72 18.24
N THR A 158 -25.14 35.61 19.22
CA THR A 158 -24.28 35.66 20.40
C THR A 158 -24.43 34.37 21.20
N ILE A 159 -23.43 33.48 21.12
CA ILE A 159 -23.31 32.36 22.06
C ILE A 159 -23.09 32.98 23.44
N ALA A 160 -24.06 32.78 24.34
CA ALA A 160 -23.95 33.21 25.72
C ALA A 160 -22.80 32.44 26.39
N VAL A 161 -21.66 33.11 26.57
CA VAL A 161 -20.55 32.57 27.37
C VAL A 161 -21.07 32.33 28.79
N PRO A 162 -20.95 31.10 29.34
CA PRO A 162 -21.34 30.86 30.73
C PRO A 162 -20.50 31.73 31.65
N ARG A 163 -21.18 32.42 32.58
CA ARG A 163 -20.57 33.32 33.57
C ARG A 163 -19.37 32.63 34.25
N PRO A 164 -18.19 33.27 34.36
CA PRO A 164 -17.07 32.69 35.08
C PRO A 164 -17.47 32.39 36.53
N THR A 165 -17.21 31.15 36.94
CA THR A 165 -17.35 30.71 38.33
C THR A 165 -16.32 31.43 39.23
N SER A 166 -16.60 31.47 40.53
CA SER A 166 -15.82 32.17 41.54
C SER A 166 -14.33 31.79 41.53
N PRO A 167 -13.42 32.73 41.90
CA PRO A 167 -12.00 32.43 42.01
C PRO A 167 -11.75 31.31 43.06
N PRO A 168 -10.69 30.50 42.88
CA PRO A 168 -10.32 29.49 43.87
C PRO A 168 -9.88 30.14 45.20
N PRO A 169 -9.99 29.42 46.33
CA PRO A 169 -9.53 29.93 47.62
C PRO A 169 -8.02 30.23 47.60
N PRO A 170 -7.55 31.22 48.39
CA PRO A 170 -6.12 31.51 48.46
C PRO A 170 -5.33 30.33 49.04
N THR A 171 -4.17 30.05 48.45
CA THR A 171 -3.19 29.11 48.99
C THR A 171 -2.76 29.55 50.39
N PRO A 172 -2.79 28.68 51.42
CA PRO A 172 -2.33 29.05 52.76
C PRO A 172 -0.82 29.35 52.74
N THR A 173 -0.45 30.52 53.24
CA THR A 173 0.94 30.94 53.41
C THR A 173 1.57 30.22 54.62
N THR A 174 2.86 29.90 54.54
CA THR A 174 3.63 29.18 55.57
C THR A 174 3.88 30.02 56.83
N SER A 175 2.84 30.31 57.61
CA SER A 175 2.96 31.03 58.90
C SER A 175 2.00 30.59 60.02
N ASP A 176 0.98 29.75 59.75
CA ASP A 176 0.07 29.21 60.78
C ASP A 176 0.35 27.74 61.14
N LEU A 177 1.63 27.36 61.24
CA LEU A 177 2.04 26.06 61.78
C LEU A 177 2.47 26.21 63.24
N VAL A 178 1.48 26.17 64.15
CA VAL A 178 1.75 25.82 65.55
C VAL A 178 2.01 24.32 65.61
N ILE A 179 3.22 23.94 66.01
CA ILE A 179 3.57 22.53 66.25
C ILE A 179 3.06 22.13 67.63
N ASP A 180 2.04 21.27 67.66
CA ASP A 180 1.66 20.50 68.84
C ASP A 180 2.51 19.22 68.89
N ASP A 181 3.42 19.13 69.85
CA ASP A 181 4.38 18.01 70.02
C ASP A 181 3.77 16.84 70.81
N SER A 182 2.48 16.56 70.58
CA SER A 182 1.72 15.50 71.24
C SER A 182 1.76 14.20 70.41
N PRO A 183 2.34 13.09 70.91
CA PRO A 183 2.50 11.85 70.15
C PRO A 183 1.16 11.14 69.92
N THR A 184 0.47 11.53 68.84
CA THR A 184 -0.82 10.96 68.46
C THR A 184 -0.58 9.73 67.56
N VAL A 185 -0.79 8.53 68.11
CA VAL A 185 -0.70 7.28 67.35
C VAL A 185 -1.81 7.27 66.28
N PRO A 186 -1.48 7.20 64.97
CA PRO A 186 -2.50 7.17 63.93
C PRO A 186 -3.29 5.85 64.00
N PRO A 187 -4.62 5.87 63.77
CA PRO A 187 -5.41 4.64 63.72
C PRO A 187 -4.94 3.74 62.55
N PRO A 188 -5.03 2.41 62.68
CA PRO A 188 -4.62 1.50 61.62
C PRO A 188 -5.44 1.74 60.34
N PRO A 189 -4.83 1.59 59.14
CA PRO A 189 -5.51 1.87 57.89
C PRO A 189 -6.73 0.95 57.73
N THR A 190 -7.91 1.56 57.56
CA THR A 190 -9.11 0.81 57.18
C THR A 190 -8.88 0.23 55.79
N ALA A 191 -8.99 -1.08 55.66
CA ALA A 191 -8.80 -1.75 54.38
C ALA A 191 -9.88 -1.33 53.38
N THR A 192 -9.49 -0.49 52.41
CA THR A 192 -10.32 -0.22 51.23
C THR A 192 -10.64 -1.55 50.54
N PRO A 193 -11.91 -1.90 50.29
CA PRO A 193 -12.23 -3.12 49.56
C PRO A 193 -11.58 -3.05 48.17
N LEU A 194 -10.80 -4.08 47.83
CA LEU A 194 -10.24 -4.24 46.49
C LEU A 194 -11.38 -4.18 45.47
N PRO A 195 -11.28 -3.37 44.39
CA PRO A 195 -12.34 -3.31 43.39
C PRO A 195 -12.60 -4.72 42.86
N THR A 196 -13.84 -5.18 43.01
CA THR A 196 -14.26 -6.48 42.49
C THR A 196 -13.99 -6.50 40.99
N ALA A 197 -13.09 -7.40 40.56
CA ALA A 197 -12.76 -7.52 39.15
C ALA A 197 -14.05 -7.78 38.36
N THR A 198 -14.42 -6.84 37.50
CA THR A 198 -15.52 -7.03 36.55
C THR A 198 -15.19 -8.28 35.74
N PRO A 199 -16.04 -9.32 35.72
CA PRO A 199 -15.74 -10.53 34.97
C PRO A 199 -15.53 -10.15 33.51
N ALA A 200 -14.39 -10.57 32.95
CA ALA A 200 -14.12 -10.37 31.53
C ALA A 200 -15.28 -10.99 30.72
N PRO A 201 -15.83 -10.27 29.71
CA PRO A 201 -16.97 -10.77 28.96
C PRO A 201 -16.61 -12.12 28.33
N THR A 202 -17.43 -13.14 28.58
CA THR A 202 -17.24 -14.48 28.04
C THR A 202 -17.14 -14.40 26.51
N PRO A 203 -16.03 -14.85 25.88
CA PRO A 203 -15.88 -14.77 24.43
C PRO A 203 -17.02 -15.52 23.74
N ILE A 204 -17.73 -14.84 22.82
CA ILE A 204 -18.75 -15.48 22.00
C ILE A 204 -18.01 -16.40 21.00
N PRO A 205 -18.24 -17.73 21.00
CA PRO A 205 -17.52 -18.62 20.09
C PRO A 205 -17.83 -18.30 18.63
N ALA A 206 -16.78 -18.20 17.82
CA ALA A 206 -16.89 -17.88 16.39
C ALA A 206 -17.79 -18.85 15.62
N LEU A 207 -18.46 -18.33 14.58
CA LEU A 207 -19.20 -19.13 13.61
C LEU A 207 -18.23 -19.76 12.61
N VAL A 208 -17.96 -21.05 12.75
CA VAL A 208 -17.09 -21.80 11.85
C VAL A 208 -17.89 -22.34 10.66
N LEU A 209 -17.60 -21.86 9.45
CA LEU A 209 -18.23 -22.31 8.21
C LEU A 209 -17.42 -23.46 7.60
N ARG A 210 -17.98 -24.68 7.55
CA ARG A 210 -17.28 -25.88 7.10
C ARG A 210 -17.79 -26.38 5.75
N GLY A 211 -16.89 -26.89 4.91
CA GLY A 211 -17.22 -27.32 3.55
C GLY A 211 -17.61 -26.14 2.66
N SER A 212 -18.47 -26.36 1.67
CA SER A 212 -19.01 -25.26 0.85
C SER A 212 -20.25 -24.67 1.50
N THR A 213 -20.16 -23.42 1.95
CA THR A 213 -21.26 -22.61 2.47
C THR A 213 -21.65 -21.55 1.44
N ARG A 214 -22.94 -21.34 1.23
CA ARG A 214 -23.47 -20.33 0.32
C ARG A 214 -24.34 -19.34 1.10
N TRP A 215 -24.04 -18.05 0.96
CA TRP A 215 -24.93 -16.96 1.38
C TRP A 215 -25.68 -16.47 0.15
N ALA A 216 -26.98 -16.73 0.13
CA ALA A 216 -27.84 -16.46 -1.01
C ALA A 216 -28.55 -15.10 -0.89
N THR A 217 -28.90 -14.47 -2.02
CA THR A 217 -29.57 -13.16 -2.03
C THR A 217 -30.89 -13.19 -1.24
N GLY A 218 -31.62 -14.31 -1.29
CA GLY A 218 -32.85 -14.53 -0.51
C GLY A 218 -32.66 -14.67 1.01
N GLN A 219 -31.42 -14.72 1.50
CA GLN A 219 -31.06 -14.70 2.92
C GLN A 219 -30.57 -13.31 3.38
N SER A 220 -30.50 -12.33 2.47
CA SER A 220 -30.03 -10.97 2.76
C SER A 220 -31.03 -10.18 3.63
N PRO A 221 -30.59 -9.41 4.65
CA PRO A 221 -29.20 -9.23 5.06
C PRO A 221 -28.69 -10.37 5.97
N ILE A 222 -27.46 -10.82 5.72
CA ILE A 222 -26.72 -11.73 6.61
C ILE A 222 -26.20 -10.91 7.80
N VAL A 223 -26.68 -11.18 9.01
CA VAL A 223 -26.27 -10.44 10.22
C VAL A 223 -25.26 -11.25 11.04
N LEU A 224 -24.06 -10.70 11.22
CA LEU A 224 -22.95 -11.31 11.96
C LEU A 224 -22.79 -10.62 13.32
N ASN A 225 -23.13 -11.33 14.40
CA ASN A 225 -23.02 -10.86 15.78
C ASN A 225 -21.80 -11.43 16.54
N ARG A 226 -20.93 -12.12 15.81
CA ARG A 226 -19.73 -12.82 16.29
C ARG A 226 -18.81 -13.06 15.11
N ASP A 227 -17.54 -13.31 15.39
CA ASP A 227 -16.55 -13.61 14.36
C ASP A 227 -16.94 -14.82 13.50
N VAL A 228 -16.59 -14.76 12.22
CA VAL A 228 -16.73 -15.88 11.27
C VAL A 228 -15.35 -16.46 10.99
N GLN A 229 -15.23 -17.78 10.93
CA GLN A 229 -14.01 -18.47 10.53
C GLN A 229 -14.29 -19.43 9.38
N ILE A 230 -13.49 -19.33 8.31
CA ILE A 230 -13.52 -20.23 7.15
C ILE A 230 -12.20 -21.01 7.17
N PRO A 231 -12.17 -22.24 7.73
CA PRO A 231 -10.96 -23.03 7.94
C PRO A 231 -10.48 -23.72 6.64
N PRO A 232 -9.33 -24.42 6.67
CA PRO A 232 -8.76 -25.03 5.47
C PRO A 232 -9.71 -26.03 4.80
N GLY A 233 -9.73 -26.04 3.47
CA GLY A 233 -10.61 -26.89 2.66
C GLY A 233 -12.10 -26.50 2.71
N SER A 234 -12.45 -25.36 3.32
CA SER A 234 -13.81 -24.80 3.32
C SER A 234 -13.89 -23.55 2.43
N GLU A 235 -15.08 -23.29 1.91
CA GLU A 235 -15.35 -22.21 0.96
C GLU A 235 -16.65 -21.49 1.32
N LEU A 236 -16.62 -20.16 1.34
CA LEU A 236 -17.81 -19.31 1.41
C LEU A 236 -18.03 -18.64 0.05
N ILE A 237 -19.18 -18.93 -0.56
CA ILE A 237 -19.66 -18.27 -1.77
C ILE A 237 -20.77 -17.28 -1.38
N ILE A 238 -20.62 -16.02 -1.75
CA ILE A 238 -21.60 -14.95 -1.49
C ILE A 238 -22.20 -14.51 -2.82
N GLU A 239 -23.52 -14.64 -2.95
CA GLU A 239 -24.26 -14.30 -4.18
C GLU A 239 -24.36 -12.78 -4.46
N PRO A 240 -24.64 -12.38 -5.72
CA PRO A 240 -24.95 -11.00 -6.06
C PRO A 240 -26.01 -10.37 -5.13
N GLY A 241 -25.81 -9.10 -4.78
CA GLY A 241 -26.78 -8.32 -3.99
C GLY A 241 -26.92 -8.72 -2.51
N VAL A 242 -26.12 -9.67 -2.00
CA VAL A 242 -26.09 -9.98 -0.57
C VAL A 242 -25.47 -8.81 0.22
N GLU A 243 -26.16 -8.41 1.29
CA GLU A 243 -25.65 -7.46 2.28
C GLU A 243 -25.27 -8.21 3.55
N VAL A 244 -24.04 -8.04 4.00
CA VAL A 244 -23.45 -8.61 5.21
C VAL A 244 -23.31 -7.49 6.24
N ARG A 245 -24.08 -7.56 7.33
CA ARG A 245 -24.10 -6.59 8.43
C ARG A 245 -23.28 -7.11 9.59
N LEU A 246 -22.16 -6.46 9.89
CA LEU A 246 -21.23 -6.87 10.94
C LEU A 246 -21.43 -6.01 12.20
N ALA A 247 -21.58 -6.65 13.36
CA ALA A 247 -21.63 -5.96 14.65
C ALA A 247 -20.26 -5.33 15.01
N PRO A 248 -20.21 -4.37 15.94
CA PRO A 248 -18.96 -3.71 16.31
C PRO A 248 -17.89 -4.72 16.76
N GLY A 249 -16.66 -4.54 16.27
CA GLY A 249 -15.55 -5.45 16.54
C GLY A 249 -15.60 -6.84 15.88
N VAL A 250 -16.65 -7.20 15.13
CA VAL A 250 -16.73 -8.51 14.46
C VAL A 250 -15.77 -8.59 13.28
N SER A 251 -15.07 -9.73 13.17
CA SER A 251 -14.14 -10.09 12.09
C SER A 251 -14.68 -11.21 11.20
N ILE A 252 -14.20 -11.27 9.95
CA ILE A 252 -14.26 -12.48 9.11
C ILE A 252 -12.83 -12.99 8.92
N TYR A 253 -12.51 -14.20 9.37
CA TYR A 253 -11.22 -14.85 9.18
C TYR A 253 -11.30 -15.91 8.08
N VAL A 254 -10.49 -15.75 7.04
CA VAL A 254 -10.29 -16.73 5.97
C VAL A 254 -8.97 -17.43 6.27
N ASP A 255 -9.07 -18.58 6.94
CA ASP A 255 -7.98 -19.23 7.66
C ASP A 255 -7.58 -20.52 6.92
N GLY A 256 -6.79 -20.37 5.85
CA GLY A 256 -6.53 -21.43 4.87
C GLY A 256 -7.74 -21.83 4.00
N GLY A 257 -8.91 -21.23 4.22
CA GLY A 257 -10.12 -21.41 3.44
C GLY A 257 -10.22 -20.47 2.24
N ARG A 258 -11.40 -20.42 1.61
CA ARG A 258 -11.70 -19.54 0.47
C ARG A 258 -12.94 -18.69 0.73
N MET A 259 -12.90 -17.41 0.40
CA MET A 259 -14.07 -16.52 0.38
C MET A 259 -14.20 -15.87 -1.00
N ILE A 260 -15.37 -16.03 -1.62
CA ILE A 260 -15.65 -15.55 -2.97
C ILE A 260 -16.94 -14.74 -2.95
N ALA A 261 -16.82 -13.42 -3.11
CA ALA A 261 -17.95 -12.50 -3.26
C ALA A 261 -18.21 -12.23 -4.75
N LEU A 262 -19.35 -12.70 -5.24
CA LEU A 262 -19.74 -12.68 -6.66
C LEU A 262 -20.73 -11.53 -6.93
N GLY A 263 -20.33 -10.28 -6.65
CA GLY A 263 -21.16 -9.12 -6.94
C GLY A 263 -21.37 -8.90 -8.44
N GLN A 264 -22.36 -8.08 -8.78
CA GLN A 264 -22.61 -7.59 -10.14
C GLN A 264 -22.72 -6.05 -10.13
N PRO A 265 -22.54 -5.34 -11.28
CA PRO A 265 -22.58 -3.88 -11.33
C PRO A 265 -23.87 -3.25 -10.76
N ASN A 266 -25.00 -3.95 -10.92
CA ASN A 266 -26.33 -3.56 -10.45
C ASN A 266 -26.73 -4.23 -9.11
N GLN A 267 -25.98 -5.25 -8.67
CA GLN A 267 -26.23 -6.05 -7.47
C GLN A 267 -24.89 -6.36 -6.77
N PRO A 268 -24.18 -5.34 -6.25
CA PRO A 268 -22.91 -5.56 -5.58
C PRO A 268 -23.10 -6.30 -4.26
N VAL A 269 -22.09 -7.06 -3.84
CA VAL A 269 -22.02 -7.61 -2.48
C VAL A 269 -21.60 -6.48 -1.54
N ARG A 270 -22.19 -6.37 -0.36
CA ARG A 270 -21.91 -5.28 0.59
C ARG A 270 -21.48 -5.80 1.95
N PHE A 271 -20.35 -5.34 2.47
CA PHE A 271 -19.91 -5.54 3.84
C PHE A 271 -20.01 -4.20 4.60
N VAL A 272 -20.92 -4.12 5.56
CA VAL A 272 -21.29 -2.87 6.24
C VAL A 272 -21.43 -3.04 7.76
N GLY A 273 -21.16 -1.97 8.51
CA GLY A 273 -21.39 -1.96 9.97
C GLY A 273 -22.88 -1.96 10.33
N ALA A 274 -23.28 -2.81 11.27
CA ALA A 274 -24.68 -3.00 11.66
C ALA A 274 -25.27 -1.87 12.52
N THR A 275 -24.43 -1.03 13.14
CA THR A 275 -24.85 -0.02 14.15
C THR A 275 -24.13 1.33 14.01
N GLY A 276 -23.37 1.54 12.94
CA GLY A 276 -22.55 2.74 12.72
C GLY A 276 -21.20 2.74 13.46
N ALA A 277 -21.06 2.02 14.57
CA ALA A 277 -19.75 1.74 15.17
C ALA A 277 -18.95 0.74 14.29
N ARG A 278 -17.62 0.91 14.24
CA ARG A 278 -16.75 0.14 13.32
C ARG A 278 -16.75 -1.36 13.64
N TRP A 279 -16.96 -2.18 12.61
CA TRP A 279 -16.60 -3.60 12.67
C TRP A 279 -15.09 -3.77 12.46
N SER A 280 -14.56 -4.98 12.70
CA SER A 280 -13.10 -5.19 12.73
C SER A 280 -12.50 -5.19 11.32
N GLY A 281 -12.65 -6.28 10.57
CA GLY A 281 -12.05 -6.42 9.25
C GLY A 281 -12.24 -7.82 8.65
N ILE A 282 -11.79 -7.98 7.41
CA ILE A 282 -11.70 -9.25 6.69
C ILE A 282 -10.24 -9.66 6.65
N PHE A 283 -9.91 -10.81 7.23
CA PHE A 283 -8.54 -11.25 7.48
C PHE A 283 -8.28 -12.57 6.76
N GLY A 284 -7.67 -12.51 5.58
CA GLY A 284 -7.01 -13.65 4.96
C GLY A 284 -5.73 -13.96 5.71
N ARG A 285 -5.73 -15.07 6.45
CA ARG A 285 -4.56 -15.63 7.16
C ARG A 285 -3.82 -16.60 6.23
N PRO A 286 -2.61 -17.10 6.59
CA PRO A 286 -1.81 -17.96 5.73
C PRO A 286 -2.56 -19.08 5.00
N GLY A 287 -2.38 -19.15 3.68
CA GLY A 287 -3.09 -20.06 2.78
C GLY A 287 -4.53 -19.65 2.43
N GLY A 288 -5.07 -18.57 3.01
CA GLY A 288 -6.40 -18.05 2.74
C GLY A 288 -6.51 -17.37 1.37
N PHE A 289 -7.64 -17.55 0.69
CA PHE A 289 -7.92 -16.92 -0.60
C PHE A 289 -9.18 -16.05 -0.54
N ILE A 290 -9.05 -14.78 -0.95
CA ILE A 290 -10.15 -13.81 -1.00
C ILE A 290 -10.31 -13.32 -2.44
N ALA A 291 -11.50 -13.48 -3.00
CA ALA A 291 -11.89 -12.90 -4.28
C ALA A 291 -13.13 -12.01 -4.11
N LEU A 292 -13.02 -10.76 -4.53
CA LEU A 292 -14.06 -9.73 -4.44
C LEU A 292 -14.37 -9.19 -5.84
N GLU A 293 -15.51 -9.57 -6.40
CA GLU A 293 -16.05 -9.00 -7.64
C GLU A 293 -17.19 -8.05 -7.26
N HIS A 294 -17.20 -6.82 -7.81
CA HIS A 294 -18.22 -5.78 -7.54
C HIS A 294 -18.68 -5.73 -6.07
N THR A 295 -17.73 -5.56 -5.15
CA THR A 295 -17.96 -5.58 -3.71
C THR A 295 -17.78 -4.19 -3.11
N GLU A 296 -18.63 -3.80 -2.16
CA GLU A 296 -18.52 -2.56 -1.39
C GLU A 296 -18.18 -2.90 0.08
N ILE A 297 -17.07 -2.38 0.60
CA ILE A 297 -16.60 -2.56 1.99
C ILE A 297 -16.60 -1.20 2.69
N ARG A 298 -17.46 -1.01 3.69
CA ARG A 298 -17.63 0.27 4.41
C ARG A 298 -17.79 0.12 5.92
N GLY A 299 -17.31 1.11 6.67
CA GLY A 299 -17.44 1.19 8.13
C GLY A 299 -16.70 0.10 8.92
N GLY A 300 -15.73 -0.58 8.32
CA GLY A 300 -14.83 -1.51 9.00
C GLY A 300 -13.59 -0.82 9.55
N GLY A 301 -12.54 -1.59 9.87
CA GLY A 301 -11.25 -1.06 10.27
C GLY A 301 -11.18 -0.57 11.72
N LEU A 302 -11.84 -1.22 12.68
CA LEU A 302 -11.73 -0.85 14.09
C LEU A 302 -10.26 -0.87 14.59
N GLY A 303 -9.43 -1.77 14.06
CA GLY A 303 -8.02 -1.94 14.44
C GLY A 303 -6.98 -1.20 13.59
N GLY A 304 -7.38 -0.32 12.67
CA GLY A 304 -6.45 0.37 11.75
C GLY A 304 -6.24 -0.29 10.39
N THR A 305 -6.82 -1.48 10.17
CA THR A 305 -6.79 -2.22 8.89
C THR A 305 -8.16 -2.85 8.65
N VAL A 306 -8.71 -2.76 7.43
CA VAL A 306 -10.04 -3.33 7.10
C VAL A 306 -9.99 -4.62 6.29
N LEU A 307 -8.93 -4.80 5.49
CA LEU A 307 -8.72 -5.98 4.66
C LEU A 307 -7.26 -6.43 4.76
N VAL A 308 -7.05 -7.70 5.08
CA VAL A 308 -5.73 -8.33 5.17
C VAL A 308 -5.66 -9.55 4.26
N SER A 309 -4.52 -9.77 3.62
CA SER A 309 -4.17 -11.05 3.02
C SER A 309 -2.72 -11.40 3.35
N GLU A 310 -2.53 -12.47 4.10
CA GLU A 310 -1.25 -13.05 4.50
C GLU A 310 -1.04 -14.40 3.80
N GLU A 311 0.11 -14.56 3.14
CA GLU A 311 0.60 -15.81 2.52
C GLU A 311 -0.43 -16.59 1.68
N GLY A 312 -1.21 -15.89 0.88
CA GLY A 312 -2.33 -16.44 0.12
C GLY A 312 -2.56 -15.70 -1.18
N GLY A 313 -3.82 -15.37 -1.46
CA GLY A 313 -4.20 -14.60 -2.65
C GLY A 313 -5.33 -13.63 -2.39
N LEU A 314 -5.18 -12.40 -2.89
CA LEU A 314 -6.19 -11.35 -2.87
C LEU A 314 -6.48 -10.88 -4.29
N VAL A 315 -7.72 -11.12 -4.73
CA VAL A 315 -8.26 -10.64 -6.02
C VAL A 315 -9.37 -9.64 -5.74
N VAL A 316 -9.26 -8.41 -6.24
CA VAL A 316 -10.23 -7.33 -6.02
C VAL A 316 -10.55 -6.66 -7.35
N ARG A 317 -11.78 -6.80 -7.83
CA ARG A 317 -12.21 -6.35 -9.15
C ARG A 317 -13.48 -5.52 -9.06
N PHE A 318 -13.48 -4.37 -9.73
CA PHE A 318 -14.61 -3.42 -9.78
C PHE A 318 -15.23 -3.06 -8.42
N SER A 319 -14.41 -3.08 -7.36
CA SER A 319 -14.85 -3.03 -5.96
C SER A 319 -14.47 -1.71 -5.29
N ARG A 320 -15.16 -1.35 -4.21
CA ARG A 320 -14.95 -0.12 -3.44
C ARG A 320 -14.65 -0.42 -1.98
N ILE A 321 -13.51 0.06 -1.49
CA ILE A 321 -13.11 0.00 -0.08
C ILE A 321 -13.09 1.44 0.42
N THR A 322 -14.20 1.88 1.01
CA THR A 322 -14.45 3.30 1.31
C THR A 322 -15.02 3.54 2.71
N ASP A 323 -14.73 4.71 3.28
CA ASP A 323 -15.22 5.11 4.61
C ASP A 323 -14.91 4.10 5.75
N ASN A 324 -13.73 3.47 5.70
CA ASN A 324 -13.26 2.54 6.73
C ASN A 324 -12.22 3.21 7.65
N GLY A 325 -11.98 2.60 8.81
CA GLY A 325 -10.95 2.98 9.78
C GLY A 325 -9.58 2.37 9.54
N GLY A 326 -9.29 1.94 8.32
CA GLY A 326 -8.04 1.29 8.01
C GLY A 326 -7.82 1.04 6.53
N GLY A 327 -6.57 0.76 6.19
CA GLY A 327 -6.15 0.44 4.83
C GLY A 327 -6.31 -1.04 4.48
N VAL A 328 -5.75 -1.40 3.33
CA VAL A 328 -5.56 -2.78 2.86
C VAL A 328 -4.11 -3.18 3.10
N LEU A 329 -3.90 -4.29 3.82
CA LEU A 329 -2.59 -4.87 4.08
C LEU A 329 -2.42 -6.18 3.32
N VAL A 330 -1.32 -6.32 2.60
CA VAL A 330 -0.95 -7.53 1.88
C VAL A 330 0.45 -7.95 2.32
N VAL A 331 0.59 -9.17 2.83
CA VAL A 331 1.87 -9.73 3.24
C VAL A 331 2.08 -11.04 2.51
N ASP A 332 3.09 -11.11 1.65
CA ASP A 332 3.48 -12.35 0.96
C ASP A 332 2.39 -13.03 0.10
N SER A 333 1.25 -12.36 -0.13
CA SER A 333 0.14 -12.84 -0.96
C SER A 333 0.20 -12.29 -2.39
N ARG A 334 -0.20 -13.11 -3.36
CA ARG A 334 -0.41 -12.62 -4.73
C ARG A 334 -1.53 -11.58 -4.71
N LEU A 335 -1.23 -10.38 -5.20
CA LEU A 335 -2.17 -9.26 -5.27
C LEU A 335 -2.58 -9.01 -6.72
N GLU A 336 -3.87 -9.10 -6.99
CA GLU A 336 -4.48 -8.64 -8.24
C GLU A 336 -5.62 -7.68 -7.91
N MET A 337 -5.44 -6.39 -8.20
CA MET A 337 -6.48 -5.39 -8.02
C MET A 337 -6.72 -4.62 -9.33
N THR A 338 -7.97 -4.63 -9.78
CA THR A 338 -8.35 -4.14 -11.12
C THR A 338 -9.61 -3.28 -11.04
N TYR A 339 -9.60 -2.10 -11.67
CA TYR A 339 -10.74 -1.17 -11.76
C TYR A 339 -11.44 -0.87 -10.43
N SER A 340 -10.69 -0.90 -9.33
CA SER A 340 -11.21 -0.79 -7.96
C SER A 340 -10.78 0.51 -7.28
N GLU A 341 -11.47 0.85 -6.19
CA GLU A 341 -11.36 2.14 -5.50
C GLU A 341 -11.01 1.95 -4.02
N ILE A 342 -10.00 2.70 -3.54
CA ILE A 342 -9.65 2.81 -2.12
C ILE A 342 -9.61 4.30 -1.78
N ALA A 343 -10.69 4.82 -1.19
CA ALA A 343 -10.89 6.26 -0.98
C ALA A 343 -11.69 6.58 0.30
N GLY A 344 -11.46 7.77 0.87
CA GLY A 344 -12.20 8.23 2.06
C GLY A 344 -11.94 7.43 3.34
N ASN A 345 -10.94 6.54 3.36
CA ASN A 345 -10.58 5.78 4.55
C ASN A 345 -9.72 6.62 5.49
N ASP A 346 -9.91 6.43 6.78
CA ASP A 346 -9.14 7.02 7.88
C ASP A 346 -8.16 5.96 8.38
N VAL A 347 -6.89 6.07 7.95
CA VAL A 347 -5.86 5.04 8.08
C VAL A 347 -4.81 5.49 9.11
N PRO A 348 -4.94 5.05 10.39
CA PRO A 348 -4.08 5.53 11.47
C PRO A 348 -2.63 5.03 11.38
N PHE A 349 -2.37 3.96 10.63
CA PHE A 349 -1.05 3.34 10.51
C PHE A 349 -0.79 2.87 9.07
N GLY A 350 0.38 3.19 8.52
CA GLY A 350 0.78 2.72 7.19
C GLY A 350 0.04 3.41 6.03
N ALA A 351 0.11 2.79 4.86
CA ALA A 351 -0.46 3.28 3.61
C ALA A 351 -1.95 2.86 3.44
N ALA A 352 -2.67 3.49 2.52
CA ALA A 352 -4.04 3.05 2.19
C ALA A 352 -4.05 1.66 1.51
N LEU A 353 -3.00 1.38 0.72
CA LEU A 353 -2.62 0.04 0.29
C LEU A 353 -1.14 -0.18 0.64
N ASP A 354 -0.87 -1.17 1.48
CA ASP A 354 0.47 -1.55 1.93
C ASP A 354 0.71 -3.01 1.58
N ALA A 355 1.65 -3.27 0.66
CA ALA A 355 1.98 -4.63 0.22
C ALA A 355 3.48 -4.92 0.46
N ALA A 356 3.77 -5.92 1.28
CA ALA A 356 5.13 -6.30 1.69
C ALA A 356 5.44 -7.75 1.35
N TYR A 357 6.65 -7.98 0.83
CA TYR A 357 7.07 -9.25 0.25
C TYR A 357 8.43 -9.67 0.79
N SER A 358 8.45 -10.70 1.63
CA SER A 358 9.64 -11.43 2.08
C SER A 358 10.00 -12.60 1.15
N ARG A 359 9.20 -12.85 0.11
CA ARG A 359 9.43 -13.85 -0.96
C ARG A 359 9.06 -13.28 -2.34
N GLY A 360 9.58 -13.89 -3.40
CA GLY A 360 9.22 -13.52 -4.79
C GLY A 360 7.73 -13.67 -5.07
N ASN A 361 7.10 -12.65 -5.67
CA ASN A 361 5.65 -12.62 -5.88
C ASN A 361 5.24 -11.72 -7.08
N PHE A 362 3.93 -11.55 -7.27
CA PHE A 362 3.32 -10.71 -8.30
C PHE A 362 2.33 -9.72 -7.68
N VAL A 363 2.47 -8.45 -8.08
CA VAL A 363 1.54 -7.35 -7.81
C VAL A 363 1.00 -6.83 -9.14
N THR A 364 -0.29 -7.02 -9.37
CA THR A 364 -1.02 -6.41 -10.49
C THR A 364 -1.95 -5.33 -9.94
N LEU A 365 -1.73 -4.09 -10.36
CA LEU A 365 -2.60 -2.95 -10.11
C LEU A 365 -2.99 -2.35 -11.46
N THR A 366 -4.24 -2.53 -11.90
CA THR A 366 -4.69 -2.05 -13.21
C THR A 366 -5.95 -1.17 -13.11
N GLY A 367 -5.88 0.07 -13.58
CA GLY A 367 -7.06 0.94 -13.70
C GLY A 367 -7.70 1.40 -12.38
N ASN A 368 -6.99 1.28 -11.25
CA ASN A 368 -7.54 1.58 -9.93
C ASN A 368 -7.54 3.08 -9.61
N ARG A 369 -8.34 3.50 -8.62
CA ARG A 369 -8.33 4.85 -8.05
C ARG A 369 -8.05 4.78 -6.55
N ILE A 370 -6.88 5.24 -6.12
CA ILE A 370 -6.46 5.21 -4.71
C ILE A 370 -6.08 6.62 -4.30
N GLY A 371 -6.91 7.24 -3.46
CA GLY A 371 -6.66 8.58 -2.96
C GLY A 371 -7.78 9.17 -2.13
N GLY A 372 -7.54 10.34 -1.56
CA GLY A 372 -8.48 10.95 -0.61
C GLY A 372 -8.63 10.17 0.70
N ASN A 373 -7.66 9.32 1.04
CA ASN A 373 -7.57 8.66 2.34
C ASN A 373 -6.79 9.57 3.30
N VAL A 374 -7.23 9.65 4.56
CA VAL A 374 -6.50 10.33 5.64
C VAL A 374 -5.47 9.35 6.17
N LEU A 375 -4.19 9.74 6.18
CA LEU A 375 -3.07 8.87 6.54
C LEU A 375 -2.28 9.45 7.72
N SER A 376 -1.55 8.60 8.43
CA SER A 376 -0.54 9.04 9.39
C SER A 376 0.58 9.86 8.73
N ALA A 377 1.15 10.80 9.47
CA ALA A 377 2.17 11.71 8.96
C ALA A 377 3.39 10.92 8.44
N GLY A 378 3.77 11.17 7.17
CA GLY A 378 4.88 10.47 6.52
C GLY A 378 4.50 9.17 5.81
N ALA A 379 3.27 8.66 5.94
CA ALA A 379 2.83 7.49 5.18
C ALA A 379 2.52 7.80 3.71
N PRO A 380 2.92 6.95 2.75
CA PRO A 380 2.57 7.09 1.34
C PRO A 380 1.13 6.60 1.09
N MET A 381 0.52 6.98 -0.04
CA MET A 381 -0.81 6.51 -0.41
C MET A 381 -0.81 5.02 -0.77
N VAL A 382 0.17 4.59 -1.57
CA VAL A 382 0.46 3.19 -1.85
C VAL A 382 1.92 2.89 -1.49
N ARG A 383 2.16 1.77 -0.79
CA ARG A 383 3.49 1.21 -0.57
C ARG A 383 3.58 -0.21 -1.11
N LEU A 384 4.61 -0.48 -1.90
CA LEU A 384 4.99 -1.83 -2.33
C LEU A 384 6.44 -2.08 -1.91
N ALA A 385 6.69 -3.14 -1.14
CA ALA A 385 7.99 -3.43 -0.56
C ALA A 385 8.49 -4.84 -0.92
N ASN A 386 9.64 -4.94 -1.60
CA ASN A 386 10.41 -6.18 -1.69
C ASN A 386 11.46 -6.18 -0.56
N GLN A 387 11.20 -6.93 0.50
CA GLN A 387 12.07 -7.03 1.68
C GLN A 387 13.19 -8.07 1.50
N ASN A 388 13.14 -8.89 0.44
CA ASN A 388 14.07 -9.97 0.18
C ASN A 388 15.14 -9.56 -0.85
N ALA A 389 16.41 -9.78 -0.50
CA ALA A 389 17.55 -9.36 -1.33
C ALA A 389 17.90 -10.31 -2.49
N ARG A 390 17.23 -11.47 -2.60
CA ARG A 390 17.51 -12.52 -3.59
C ARG A 390 16.33 -12.75 -4.54
N ASP A 391 15.12 -12.60 -4.02
CA ASP A 391 13.91 -12.81 -4.80
C ASP A 391 13.49 -11.55 -5.55
N THR A 392 12.79 -11.76 -6.67
CA THR A 392 12.29 -10.69 -7.52
C THR A 392 10.80 -10.46 -7.27
N LEU A 393 10.41 -9.20 -7.08
CA LEU A 393 9.01 -8.78 -7.05
C LEU A 393 8.59 -8.32 -8.45
N ASN A 394 7.55 -8.95 -8.99
CA ASN A 394 6.99 -8.65 -10.30
C ASN A 394 5.87 -7.61 -10.16
N LEU A 395 5.99 -6.49 -10.88
CA LEU A 395 5.07 -5.37 -10.84
C LEU A 395 4.38 -5.20 -12.20
N ALA A 396 3.06 -5.11 -12.20
CA ALA A 396 2.26 -4.65 -13.33
C ALA A 396 1.34 -3.53 -12.85
N ILE A 397 1.84 -2.29 -12.88
CA ILE A 397 1.16 -1.10 -12.34
C ILE A 397 0.76 -0.21 -13.51
N GLU A 398 -0.48 -0.36 -13.99
CA GLU A 398 -0.92 0.21 -15.26
C GLU A 398 -2.25 0.97 -15.17
N GLY A 399 -2.33 2.19 -15.71
CA GLY A 399 -3.59 2.92 -15.82
C GLY A 399 -4.20 3.42 -14.49
N ASN A 400 -3.46 3.39 -13.37
CA ASN A 400 -4.00 3.75 -12.05
C ASN A 400 -3.94 5.25 -11.78
N LEU A 401 -4.86 5.76 -10.97
CA LEU A 401 -4.80 7.09 -10.35
C LEU A 401 -4.36 6.94 -8.88
N PHE A 402 -3.23 7.54 -8.53
CA PHE A 402 -2.73 7.64 -7.16
C PHE A 402 -2.67 9.12 -6.74
N ARG A 403 -3.28 9.46 -5.60
CA ARG A 403 -3.34 10.84 -5.10
C ARG A 403 -3.35 10.87 -3.57
N GLY A 404 -2.56 11.74 -2.95
CA GLY A 404 -2.40 11.78 -1.49
C GLY A 404 -1.06 11.25 -1.00
N GLY A 405 -0.88 11.37 0.32
CA GLY A 405 0.22 10.78 1.07
C GLY A 405 1.56 11.52 0.97
N SER A 406 2.55 11.02 1.71
CA SER A 406 3.93 11.52 1.66
C SER A 406 4.63 11.22 0.33
N ALA A 407 4.16 10.19 -0.36
CA ALA A 407 4.33 9.91 -1.78
C ALA A 407 3.04 9.25 -2.32
N ASN A 408 2.66 9.47 -3.58
CA ASN A 408 1.50 8.78 -4.15
C ASN A 408 1.79 7.28 -4.34
N LEU A 409 2.97 6.94 -4.87
CA LEU A 409 3.47 5.57 -4.96
C LEU A 409 4.89 5.49 -4.37
N GLN A 410 5.05 4.68 -3.32
CA GLN A 410 6.32 4.35 -2.72
C GLN A 410 6.70 2.89 -3.00
N LEU A 411 7.88 2.71 -3.56
CA LEU A 411 8.55 1.43 -3.70
C LEU A 411 9.70 1.38 -2.70
N THR A 412 9.80 0.29 -1.96
CA THR A 412 10.96 -0.03 -1.10
C THR A 412 11.53 -1.37 -1.55
N THR A 413 12.85 -1.50 -1.63
CA THR A 413 13.42 -2.73 -2.17
C THR A 413 14.81 -3.10 -1.65
N ASN A 414 14.96 -4.38 -1.30
CA ASN A 414 16.21 -4.99 -0.87
C ASN A 414 16.83 -5.88 -1.96
N GLY A 415 16.01 -6.32 -2.92
CA GLY A 415 16.38 -7.12 -4.09
C GLY A 415 15.78 -6.54 -5.37
N THR A 416 15.54 -7.39 -6.37
CA THR A 416 15.09 -6.95 -7.69
C THR A 416 13.60 -6.58 -7.72
N LEU A 417 13.28 -5.45 -8.36
CA LEU A 417 11.93 -5.15 -8.86
C LEU A 417 11.93 -5.31 -10.40
N GLN A 418 10.92 -5.94 -10.98
CA GLN A 418 10.80 -6.06 -12.44
C GLN A 418 9.37 -5.83 -12.94
N GLY A 419 9.24 -5.35 -14.18
CA GLY A 419 7.94 -5.18 -14.84
C GLY A 419 7.63 -3.71 -15.19
N THR A 420 6.38 -3.28 -14.96
CA THR A 420 5.83 -2.04 -15.52
C THR A 420 5.25 -1.09 -14.47
N ILE A 421 5.49 0.20 -14.70
CA ILE A 421 4.78 1.32 -14.07
C ILE A 421 4.42 2.28 -15.21
N VAL A 422 3.30 2.04 -15.87
CA VAL A 422 2.97 2.65 -17.17
C VAL A 422 1.58 3.28 -17.20
N CYS A 423 1.42 4.43 -17.83
CA CYS A 423 0.11 5.09 -17.96
C CYS A 423 -0.60 5.39 -16.62
N ASN A 424 0.13 5.57 -15.51
CA ASN A 424 -0.47 5.96 -14.24
C ASN A 424 -0.54 7.49 -14.12
N ALA A 425 -1.48 7.99 -13.32
CA ALA A 425 -1.52 9.37 -12.88
C ALA A 425 -1.07 9.45 -11.41
N LEU A 426 0.05 10.13 -11.16
CA LEU A 426 0.64 10.43 -9.86
C LEU A 426 0.40 11.93 -9.62
N ILE A 427 -0.61 12.25 -8.81
CA ILE A 427 -1.12 13.61 -8.67
C ILE A 427 -1.12 14.08 -7.22
N GLY A 428 -0.56 15.26 -7.00
CA GLY A 428 -0.80 16.04 -5.79
C GLY A 428 -0.01 15.62 -4.56
N ASP A 429 -0.15 16.41 -3.50
CA ASP A 429 0.45 16.17 -2.18
C ASP A 429 1.99 16.27 -2.23
N ASN A 430 2.77 15.37 -1.63
CA ASN A 430 4.19 15.69 -1.33
C ASN A 430 5.23 15.12 -2.30
N LEU A 431 4.94 14.04 -3.02
CA LEU A 431 5.85 13.37 -3.97
C LEU A 431 5.05 12.43 -4.88
N GLY A 432 5.37 12.38 -6.17
CA GLY A 432 4.73 11.41 -7.07
C GLY A 432 5.24 9.99 -6.83
N LEU A 433 6.40 9.67 -7.42
CA LEU A 433 7.07 8.38 -7.25
C LEU A 433 8.24 8.48 -6.26
N SER A 434 8.32 7.53 -5.32
CA SER A 434 9.48 7.31 -4.45
C SER A 434 10.01 5.89 -4.66
N LEU A 435 11.30 5.73 -4.99
CA LEU A 435 11.99 4.44 -4.93
C LEU A 435 13.11 4.49 -3.89
N ARG A 436 13.03 3.61 -2.89
CA ARG A 436 13.99 3.51 -1.78
C ARG A 436 14.62 2.13 -1.74
N SER A 437 15.86 2.05 -1.26
CA SER A 437 16.56 0.78 -1.09
C SER A 437 17.27 0.70 0.26
N GLU A 438 17.01 -0.36 1.01
CA GLU A 438 17.63 -0.59 2.32
C GLU A 438 19.00 -1.31 2.19
N THR A 439 19.35 -1.73 0.97
CA THR A 439 20.59 -2.42 0.62
C THR A 439 21.35 -1.67 -0.48
N VAL A 440 22.68 -1.80 -0.49
CA VAL A 440 23.52 -1.15 -1.50
C VAL A 440 23.40 -1.89 -2.84
N GLN A 441 22.60 -1.33 -3.76
CA GLN A 441 22.45 -1.82 -5.13
C GLN A 441 23.62 -1.32 -5.99
N VAL A 442 24.68 -2.13 -6.10
CA VAL A 442 25.85 -1.84 -6.95
C VAL A 442 25.84 -2.70 -8.22
N ASN A 443 25.69 -2.04 -9.36
CA ASN A 443 25.90 -2.68 -10.67
C ASN A 443 27.37 -2.53 -11.11
N PRO A 444 28.10 -3.61 -11.42
CA PRO A 444 29.49 -3.53 -11.90
C PRO A 444 29.64 -2.89 -13.29
N GLU A 445 28.56 -2.78 -14.06
CA GLU A 445 28.60 -2.50 -15.51
C GLU A 445 27.86 -1.20 -15.93
N GLY A 446 27.36 -0.41 -14.97
CA GLY A 446 26.73 0.89 -15.26
C GLY A 446 25.32 0.83 -15.88
N THR A 447 24.72 -0.34 -16.01
CA THR A 447 23.31 -0.54 -16.37
C THR A 447 22.37 -0.19 -15.20
N PHE A 448 21.08 0.03 -15.48
CA PHE A 448 20.07 0.22 -14.43
C PHE A 448 19.95 -1.06 -13.56
N PRO A 449 19.96 -0.96 -12.22
CA PRO A 449 19.88 -2.11 -11.31
C PRO A 449 18.55 -2.86 -11.35
N MET A 450 17.50 -2.27 -11.94
CA MET A 450 16.15 -2.86 -11.93
C MET A 450 15.52 -2.81 -13.32
N PRO A 451 15.06 -3.95 -13.87
CA PRO A 451 14.30 -4.01 -15.12
C PRO A 451 12.84 -3.55 -14.92
N LEU A 452 12.68 -2.31 -14.44
CA LEU A 452 11.39 -1.61 -14.36
C LEU A 452 11.26 -0.65 -15.54
N ARG A 453 10.16 -0.77 -16.29
CA ARG A 453 9.79 0.19 -17.33
C ARG A 453 8.81 1.21 -16.75
N VAL A 454 9.31 2.42 -16.49
CA VAL A 454 8.54 3.51 -15.87
C VAL A 454 8.33 4.63 -16.90
N GLU A 455 7.27 4.54 -17.70
CA GLU A 455 7.03 5.44 -18.84
C GLU A 455 5.55 5.77 -19.03
N GLN A 456 5.25 6.81 -19.82
CA GLN A 456 3.90 7.28 -20.12
C GLN A 456 3.04 7.62 -18.90
N ASN A 457 3.65 7.86 -17.73
CA ASN A 457 2.94 8.33 -16.55
C ASN A 457 2.71 9.84 -16.62
N PHE A 458 1.62 10.27 -16.01
CA PHE A 458 1.24 11.66 -15.80
C PHE A 458 1.63 12.05 -14.36
N ILE A 459 2.57 12.97 -14.19
CA ILE A 459 3.11 13.38 -12.88
C ILE A 459 2.93 14.89 -12.75
N GLU A 460 2.05 15.35 -11.85
CA GLU A 460 1.75 16.79 -11.70
C GLU A 460 1.10 17.18 -10.36
N GLY A 461 1.39 18.39 -9.88
CA GLY A 461 0.63 19.08 -8.84
C GLY A 461 1.17 18.88 -7.43
N HIS A 462 2.40 18.39 -7.29
CA HIS A 462 3.00 18.13 -5.98
C HIS A 462 3.46 19.44 -5.32
N THR A 463 3.60 19.39 -4.00
CA THR A 463 3.92 20.53 -3.16
C THR A 463 5.35 20.99 -3.42
N PRO A 464 5.56 22.27 -3.79
CA PRO A 464 6.90 22.80 -4.00
C PRO A 464 7.77 22.75 -2.75
N VAL A 465 9.06 22.47 -2.93
CA VAL A 465 10.06 22.59 -1.86
C VAL A 465 10.21 24.07 -1.49
N ILE A 466 10.48 24.38 -0.22
CA ILE A 466 10.77 25.74 0.26
C ILE A 466 12.16 26.19 -0.24
N ARG A 467 12.23 26.53 -1.53
CA ARG A 467 13.39 27.04 -2.27
C ARG A 467 12.89 28.10 -3.27
N PRO A 468 13.59 29.24 -3.45
CA PRO A 468 13.08 30.35 -4.27
C PRO A 468 12.61 29.95 -5.68
N THR A 469 13.41 29.20 -6.44
CA THR A 469 13.06 28.71 -7.78
C THR A 469 11.78 27.86 -7.78
N TYR A 470 11.67 26.93 -6.83
CA TYR A 470 10.55 26.00 -6.73
C TYR A 470 9.25 26.74 -6.41
N LEU A 471 9.30 27.68 -5.46
CA LEU A 471 8.16 28.52 -5.09
C LEU A 471 7.74 29.50 -6.19
N THR A 472 8.70 30.01 -6.98
CA THR A 472 8.44 30.99 -8.05
C THR A 472 7.68 30.38 -9.23
N PHE A 473 8.04 29.15 -9.60
CA PHE A 473 7.45 28.45 -10.75
C PHE A 473 6.42 27.37 -10.37
N GLY A 474 6.16 27.17 -9.07
CA GLY A 474 5.24 26.13 -8.60
C GLY A 474 5.76 24.70 -8.83
N ILE A 475 7.08 24.52 -8.94
CA ILE A 475 7.72 23.23 -9.24
C ILE A 475 7.54 22.29 -8.04
N GLY A 476 6.70 21.27 -8.22
CA GLY A 476 6.52 20.18 -7.26
C GLY A 476 7.68 19.18 -7.26
N ARG A 477 7.49 18.09 -6.51
CA ARG A 477 8.40 16.93 -6.43
C ARG A 477 7.79 15.76 -7.21
N GLY A 478 8.17 15.58 -8.47
CA GLY A 478 7.62 14.53 -9.32
C GLY A 478 8.11 13.15 -8.95
N ALA A 479 9.42 12.97 -8.84
CA ALA A 479 10.00 11.68 -8.52
C ALA A 479 11.33 11.77 -7.78
N ALA A 480 11.60 10.81 -6.89
CA ALA A 480 12.88 10.63 -6.21
C ALA A 480 13.25 9.15 -6.14
N SER A 481 14.51 8.84 -6.40
CA SER A 481 15.05 7.47 -6.35
C SER A 481 16.41 7.44 -5.65
N GLU A 482 16.60 6.52 -4.73
CA GLU A 482 17.89 6.27 -4.04
C GLU A 482 18.88 5.49 -4.93
N ILE A 483 18.38 4.86 -6.01
CA ILE A 483 19.16 4.09 -6.99
C ILE A 483 18.86 4.57 -8.42
N ALA A 484 19.73 4.25 -9.39
CA ALA A 484 19.52 4.64 -10.78
C ALA A 484 18.19 4.10 -11.33
N LEU A 485 17.34 4.98 -11.87
CA LEU A 485 16.02 4.63 -12.40
C LEU A 485 15.77 5.30 -13.75
N ASP A 486 15.30 4.53 -14.73
CA ASP A 486 14.86 5.04 -16.02
C ASP A 486 13.39 5.52 -15.92
N MET A 487 13.17 6.81 -16.10
CA MET A 487 11.85 7.45 -16.16
C MET A 487 11.72 8.32 -17.41
N ARG A 488 12.28 7.88 -18.54
CA ARG A 488 12.05 8.51 -19.85
C ARG A 488 10.59 8.36 -20.29
N ASN A 489 10.18 9.20 -21.23
CA ASN A 489 8.83 9.22 -21.82
C ASN A 489 7.69 9.43 -20.80
N ASN A 490 7.92 10.13 -19.68
CA ASN A 490 6.86 10.57 -18.76
C ASN A 490 6.49 12.05 -18.96
N TRP A 491 5.28 12.43 -18.54
CA TRP A 491 4.85 13.84 -18.44
C TRP A 491 5.08 14.36 -17.02
N TRP A 492 5.72 15.52 -16.93
CA TRP A 492 6.17 16.12 -15.67
C TRP A 492 5.41 17.44 -15.37
N GLY A 493 4.14 17.54 -15.74
CA GLY A 493 3.33 18.75 -15.51
C GLY A 493 3.59 19.91 -16.48
N HIS A 494 4.71 19.93 -17.21
CA HIS A 494 4.99 20.96 -18.21
C HIS A 494 5.81 20.45 -19.41
N ALA A 495 5.61 21.05 -20.59
CA ALA A 495 6.24 20.65 -21.86
C ALA A 495 7.76 20.87 -21.90
N SER A 496 8.28 21.77 -21.05
CA SER A 496 9.72 21.95 -20.82
C SER A 496 10.39 20.76 -20.13
N GLY A 497 9.61 19.78 -19.67
CA GLY A 497 10.10 18.67 -18.85
C GLY A 497 10.35 19.08 -17.40
N PRO A 498 10.90 18.15 -16.61
CA PRO A 498 11.10 18.31 -15.17
C PRO A 498 12.22 19.29 -14.89
N TYR A 499 12.14 20.02 -13.78
CA TYR A 499 13.25 20.81 -13.30
C TYR A 499 14.38 19.93 -12.76
N GLU A 500 15.59 20.12 -13.29
CA GLU A 500 16.83 19.55 -12.75
C GLU A 500 17.93 20.63 -12.93
N PRO A 501 18.60 21.12 -11.86
CA PRO A 501 19.48 22.29 -11.93
C PRO A 501 20.65 22.21 -12.93
N ASP A 502 21.21 21.03 -13.15
CA ASP A 502 22.40 20.83 -13.97
C ASP A 502 22.05 20.28 -15.36
N ALA A 503 21.01 19.44 -15.46
CA ALA A 503 20.59 18.75 -16.68
C ALA A 503 19.40 19.41 -17.42
N ASN A 504 18.52 20.14 -16.72
CA ASN A 504 17.41 20.88 -17.32
C ASN A 504 17.04 22.15 -16.51
N PRO A 505 17.95 23.15 -16.41
CA PRO A 505 17.76 24.34 -15.56
C PRO A 505 16.60 25.25 -15.98
N GLN A 506 16.04 25.06 -17.18
CA GLN A 506 14.88 25.80 -17.71
C GLN A 506 13.58 25.00 -17.63
N GLY A 507 13.61 23.77 -17.11
CA GLY A 507 12.43 22.98 -16.84
C GLY A 507 11.59 23.62 -15.74
N ILE A 508 10.30 23.85 -15.98
CA ILE A 508 9.34 24.30 -14.96
C ILE A 508 8.30 23.22 -14.61
N GLY A 509 8.51 21.99 -15.09
CA GLY A 509 7.77 20.82 -14.64
C GLY A 509 8.26 20.30 -13.29
N GLU A 510 7.48 19.38 -12.74
CA GLU A 510 7.76 18.59 -11.52
C GLU A 510 9.22 18.12 -11.43
N ALA A 511 9.92 18.45 -10.35
CA ALA A 511 11.34 18.17 -10.23
C ALA A 511 11.64 16.67 -10.04
N VAL A 512 12.83 16.27 -10.48
CA VAL A 512 13.37 14.91 -10.36
C VAL A 512 14.60 14.87 -9.44
N GLY A 513 14.86 13.70 -8.84
CA GLY A 513 16.10 13.42 -8.14
C GLY A 513 17.25 13.04 -9.09
N SER A 514 18.50 13.24 -8.65
CA SER A 514 19.72 13.06 -9.45
C SER A 514 19.94 11.66 -10.04
N ASN A 515 19.31 10.63 -9.47
CA ASN A 515 19.43 9.25 -9.94
C ASN A 515 18.40 8.88 -11.04
N ILE A 516 17.60 9.85 -11.51
CA ILE A 516 16.51 9.60 -12.45
C ILE A 516 16.93 10.03 -13.86
N THR A 517 16.93 9.08 -14.80
CA THR A 517 17.09 9.40 -16.23
C THR A 517 15.72 9.78 -16.78
N PHE A 518 15.52 11.07 -17.09
CA PHE A 518 14.21 11.62 -17.46
C PHE A 518 14.08 12.08 -18.92
N ALA A 519 15.18 12.08 -19.69
CA ALA A 519 15.24 12.60 -21.06
C ALA A 519 15.35 11.47 -22.11
N PRO A 520 14.49 11.43 -23.16
CA PRO A 520 13.43 12.41 -23.46
C PRO A 520 12.22 12.28 -22.52
N TRP A 521 11.46 13.36 -22.40
CA TRP A 521 10.17 13.43 -21.70
C TRP A 521 9.03 13.71 -22.69
N LEU A 522 7.79 13.58 -22.25
CA LEU A 522 6.61 13.93 -23.06
C LEU A 522 6.38 15.45 -23.05
N THR A 523 6.08 16.02 -24.23
CA THR A 523 5.72 17.45 -24.38
C THR A 523 4.23 17.72 -24.25
N ALA A 524 3.42 16.67 -24.05
CA ALA A 524 1.99 16.74 -23.74
C ALA A 524 1.60 15.59 -22.78
N PRO A 525 0.48 15.71 -22.03
CA PRO A 525 -0.07 14.61 -21.23
C PRO A 525 -0.28 13.31 -22.03
N PRO A 526 0.13 12.15 -21.51
CA PRO A 526 -0.10 10.86 -22.16
C PRO A 526 -1.59 10.50 -22.15
N ALA A 527 -2.17 10.24 -23.33
CA ALA A 527 -3.61 9.96 -23.49
C ALA A 527 -4.09 8.66 -22.81
N CYS A 528 -3.17 7.78 -22.43
CA CYS A 528 -3.48 6.54 -21.71
C CYS A 528 -3.60 6.71 -20.19
N ALA A 529 -3.09 7.81 -19.62
CA ALA A 529 -3.17 8.04 -18.19
C ALA A 529 -4.58 8.49 -17.77
N PRO A 530 -5.11 8.01 -16.63
CA PRO A 530 -6.44 8.39 -16.19
C PRO A 530 -6.52 9.89 -15.85
N SER A 531 -7.68 10.49 -16.10
CA SER A 531 -7.94 11.88 -15.72
C SER A 531 -7.92 12.08 -14.20
N ARG A 532 -7.57 13.31 -13.80
CA ARG A 532 -7.48 13.80 -12.41
C ARG A 532 -8.74 13.58 -11.58
#